data_AF-A0AAE3TDN4-F1
#
_entry.id   AF-A0AAE3TDN4-F1
#
_cell.length_a   1.000
_cell.length_b   1.000
_cell.length_c   1.000
_cell.angle_alpha   90.00
_cell.angle_beta   90.00
_cell.angle_gamma   90.00
#
_symmetry.space_group_name_H-M   'P 1'
#
loop_
_entity.id
_entity.type
_entity.pdbx_description
1 polymer ?
#
loop_
_entity_poly.entity_id
_entity_poly.type
_entity_poly.pdbx_seq_one_letter_code
_entity_poly.pdbx_strand_id
1 'polypeptide(L)'
;MKISKPPACPFCGRIIAKPDYLPIGFSDLEAGICECGSVYVCDVTGYNRGTAFVEALLIACGGDWDLAWELEPNEDYKEIWIESYDISSHLVDPSSKKIKGVLCFLKLTDEIRELQAHKLKKLLNKSAPNNIPKVEKRKLTKKEIEELIEKNEISLLIAYHMAEPLNLNILQKLLYHPDIVSRKKTIVVLGKVAQVLAGIYPEKVLDLIKRLLYASADSAASAWGALEAVGEIIRNTEERYSIFVKNLLAFMSYPEYRPYVLYGLYRIAEKNPQVLKKHGYLKLLNYIENSTPEVQGLILKIFENLKTKEVLSYLNKFDLNQHFELFNYETFSLEKVFLKDLVKNLQKET
;
A
#
# COMPACT_ATOMS: atom_id res chain seq x y z
N MET A 1 4.40 42.40 20.45
CA MET A 1 3.50 41.23 20.26
C MET A 1 3.82 40.60 18.93
N LYS A 2 4.13 39.29 18.88
CA LYS A 2 4.21 38.58 17.60
C LYS A 2 2.78 38.27 17.16
N ILE A 3 2.38 38.87 16.04
CA ILE A 3 1.04 38.70 15.44
C ILE A 3 0.99 37.30 14.78
N SER A 4 -0.17 36.64 14.86
CA SER A 4 -0.41 35.38 14.16
C SER A 4 -0.31 35.57 12.65
N LYS A 5 0.31 34.62 11.95
CA LYS A 5 0.64 34.76 10.53
C LYS A 5 0.33 33.47 9.76
N PRO A 6 0.03 33.56 8.46
CA PRO A 6 0.07 32.39 7.59
C PRO A 6 1.47 31.74 7.64
N PRO A 7 1.56 30.39 7.63
CA PRO A 7 2.84 29.71 7.57
C PRO A 7 3.54 29.96 6.23
N ALA A 8 4.84 30.21 6.29
CA ALA A 8 5.70 30.37 5.11
C ALA A 8 6.79 29.30 5.11
N CYS A 9 7.18 28.84 3.91
CA CYS A 9 8.30 27.94 3.75
C CYS A 9 9.60 28.64 4.22
N PRO A 10 10.35 28.07 5.17
CA PRO A 10 11.55 28.69 5.69
C PRO A 10 12.72 28.71 4.68
N PHE A 11 12.63 27.94 3.59
CA PHE A 11 13.66 27.87 2.56
C PHE A 11 13.50 28.90 1.44
N CYS A 12 12.27 29.34 1.13
CA CYS A 12 12.00 30.25 0.01
C CYS A 12 11.07 31.42 0.35
N GLY A 13 10.50 31.45 1.56
CA GLY A 13 9.62 32.53 2.03
C GLY A 13 8.19 32.52 1.49
N ARG A 14 7.83 31.60 0.58
CA ARG A 14 6.47 31.52 0.03
C ARG A 14 5.47 31.02 1.08
N ILE A 15 4.25 31.53 1.05
CA ILE A 15 3.14 30.98 1.85
C ILE A 15 2.84 29.57 1.36
N ILE A 16 2.72 28.62 2.28
CA ILE A 16 2.42 27.22 1.94
C ILE A 16 0.91 26.98 1.88
N ALA A 17 0.50 25.95 1.16
CA ALA A 17 -0.87 25.45 1.25
C ALA A 17 -1.10 24.74 2.59
N LYS A 18 -2.35 24.64 3.03
CA LYS A 18 -2.72 23.83 4.18
C LYS A 18 -2.25 22.38 3.96
N PRO A 19 -1.52 21.78 4.92
CA PRO A 19 -1.17 20.36 4.87
C PRO A 19 -2.42 19.49 4.71
N ASP A 20 -2.31 18.43 3.91
CA ASP A 20 -3.38 17.47 3.64
C ASP A 20 -2.77 16.06 3.45
N TYR A 21 -3.60 15.02 3.44
CA TYR A 21 -3.11 13.67 3.21
C TYR A 21 -2.65 13.49 1.76
N LEU A 22 -1.34 13.36 1.57
CA LEU A 22 -0.77 13.16 0.24
C LEU A 22 -1.08 11.74 -0.26
N PRO A 23 -1.44 11.57 -1.55
CA PRO A 23 -1.77 10.26 -2.13
C PRO A 23 -0.52 9.45 -2.46
N ILE A 24 0.38 9.27 -1.49
CA ILE A 24 1.71 8.65 -1.65
C ILE A 24 1.80 7.26 -1.03
N GLY A 25 0.89 6.92 -0.10
CA GLY A 25 0.67 5.55 0.39
C GLY A 25 1.46 5.10 1.61
N PHE A 26 2.28 5.98 2.19
CA PHE A 26 3.14 5.64 3.34
C PHE A 26 3.27 6.78 4.36
N SER A 27 2.38 7.79 4.28
CA SER A 27 2.34 8.93 5.20
C SER A 27 1.00 8.94 5.92
N ASP A 28 1.05 9.02 7.25
CA ASP A 28 -0.12 9.05 8.13
C ASP A 28 -0.42 10.46 8.64
N LEU A 29 0.43 11.43 8.30
CA LEU A 29 0.31 12.82 8.74
C LEU A 29 -0.05 13.71 7.55
N GLU A 30 -0.77 14.80 7.84
CA GLU A 30 -1.03 15.82 6.84
C GLU A 30 0.27 16.50 6.43
N ALA A 31 0.51 16.57 5.13
CA ALA A 31 1.76 17.04 4.56
C ALA A 31 1.53 17.89 3.31
N GLY A 32 2.61 18.45 2.79
CA GLY A 32 2.60 19.14 1.51
C GLY A 32 4.00 19.36 0.96
N ILE A 33 4.05 19.84 -0.27
CA ILE A 33 5.29 20.08 -0.99
C ILE A 33 5.27 21.51 -1.49
N CYS A 34 6.26 22.29 -1.05
CA CYS A 34 6.44 23.65 -1.54
C CYS A 34 6.97 23.62 -2.97
N GLU A 35 6.67 24.65 -3.75
CA GLU A 35 7.20 24.84 -5.11
C GLU A 35 8.73 24.87 -5.18
N CYS A 36 9.43 25.23 -4.10
CA CYS A 36 10.89 25.16 -4.03
C CYS A 36 11.43 23.74 -3.77
N GLY A 37 10.54 22.75 -3.69
CA GLY A 37 10.85 21.34 -3.47
C GLY A 37 10.98 20.90 -2.02
N SER A 38 10.84 21.81 -1.04
CA SER A 38 10.81 21.40 0.37
C SER A 38 9.51 20.69 0.71
N VAL A 39 9.60 19.57 1.41
CA VAL A 39 8.46 18.89 2.02
C VAL A 39 8.16 19.53 3.36
N TYR A 40 6.87 19.59 3.74
CA TYR A 40 6.45 19.93 5.08
C TYR A 40 5.43 18.93 5.61
N VAL A 41 5.58 18.53 6.87
CA VAL A 41 4.70 17.57 7.56
C VAL A 41 4.19 18.19 8.85
N CYS A 42 2.89 18.05 9.12
CA CYS A 42 2.22 18.57 10.30
C CYS A 42 2.10 17.49 11.38
N ASP A 43 2.60 17.77 12.57
CA ASP A 43 2.18 17.05 13.78
C ASP A 43 1.30 17.98 14.61
N VAL A 44 0.01 17.69 14.63
CA VAL A 44 -1.01 18.47 15.36
C VAL A 44 -0.81 18.42 16.87
N THR A 45 -0.13 17.41 17.39
CA THR A 45 0.07 17.19 18.83
C THR A 45 1.29 17.92 19.37
N GLY A 46 2.32 18.09 18.54
CA GLY A 46 3.66 18.56 18.92
C GLY A 46 4.53 17.50 19.60
N TYR A 47 3.99 16.31 19.88
CA TYR A 47 4.67 15.23 20.60
C TYR A 47 5.26 14.15 19.68
N ASN A 48 4.80 14.06 18.43
CA ASN A 48 5.20 13.04 17.45
C ASN A 48 6.23 13.58 16.45
N ARG A 49 7.15 14.43 16.92
CA ARG A 49 8.19 15.06 16.09
C ARG A 49 9.04 14.05 15.33
N GLY A 50 9.44 12.95 15.97
CA GLY A 50 10.22 11.90 15.30
C GLY A 50 9.49 11.32 14.08
N THR A 51 8.20 11.02 14.22
CA THR A 51 7.37 10.53 13.12
C THR A 51 7.22 11.58 12.01
N ALA A 52 6.95 12.83 12.37
CA ALA A 52 6.84 13.91 11.38
C ALA A 52 8.13 14.12 10.58
N PHE A 53 9.29 14.00 11.23
CA PHE A 53 10.59 14.04 10.57
C PHE A 53 10.79 12.87 9.62
N VAL A 54 10.58 11.63 10.08
CA VAL A 54 10.75 10.43 9.24
C VAL A 54 9.81 10.47 8.03
N GLU A 55 8.57 10.91 8.22
CA GLU A 55 7.65 11.09 7.09
C GLU A 55 8.14 12.18 6.13
N ALA A 56 8.60 13.33 6.62
CA ALA A 56 9.11 14.40 5.75
C ALA A 56 10.29 13.92 4.90
N LEU A 57 11.21 13.16 5.51
CA LEU A 57 12.37 12.57 4.85
C LEU A 57 11.96 11.53 3.80
N LEU A 58 11.06 10.61 4.16
CA LEU A 58 10.59 9.56 3.26
C LEU A 58 9.79 10.12 2.07
N ILE A 59 8.97 11.14 2.31
CA ILE A 59 8.25 11.87 1.24
C ILE A 59 9.25 12.53 0.30
N ALA A 60 10.27 13.20 0.83
CA ALA A 60 11.28 13.87 0.02
C ALA A 60 12.07 12.86 -0.84
N CYS A 61 12.31 11.66 -0.31
CA CYS A 61 12.94 10.54 -1.02
C CYS A 61 11.97 9.77 -1.94
N GLY A 62 10.74 10.25 -2.15
CA GLY A 62 9.75 9.58 -2.99
C GLY A 62 9.42 8.15 -2.52
N GLY A 63 9.44 7.90 -1.22
CA GLY A 63 9.20 6.59 -0.62
C GLY A 63 10.39 5.63 -0.69
N ASP A 64 11.58 6.11 -1.07
CA ASP A 64 12.80 5.30 -1.03
C ASP A 64 13.31 5.17 0.41
N TRP A 65 12.92 4.07 1.06
CA TRP A 65 13.27 3.78 2.44
C TRP A 65 14.77 3.58 2.61
N ASP A 66 15.42 2.91 1.67
CA ASP A 66 16.82 2.54 1.81
C ASP A 66 17.69 3.81 1.62
N LEU A 67 17.38 4.65 0.63
CA LEU A 67 18.02 5.97 0.48
C LEU A 67 17.82 6.86 1.71
N ALA A 68 16.59 6.95 2.25
CA ALA A 68 16.28 7.84 3.36
C ALA A 68 17.17 7.61 4.59
N TRP A 69 17.60 6.36 4.85
CA TRP A 69 18.48 6.03 5.97
C TRP A 69 19.97 6.17 5.66
N GLU A 70 20.34 6.40 4.40
CA GLU A 70 21.72 6.66 3.99
C GLU A 70 22.04 8.16 3.94
N LEU A 71 21.04 9.05 4.07
CA LEU A 71 21.24 10.50 3.99
C LEU A 71 21.77 11.09 5.29
N GLU A 72 22.73 12.01 5.17
CA GLU A 72 23.35 12.71 6.29
C GLU A 72 22.77 14.14 6.50
N PRO A 73 22.44 14.53 7.74
CA PRO A 73 21.92 15.85 8.05
C PRO A 73 22.95 16.95 7.78
N ASN A 74 22.51 18.06 7.18
CA ASN A 74 23.30 19.21 6.74
C ASN A 74 24.25 18.97 5.56
N GLU A 75 24.41 17.73 5.11
CA GLU A 75 25.10 17.37 3.88
C GLU A 75 24.08 17.12 2.76
N ASP A 76 23.20 16.14 2.96
CA ASP A 76 22.21 15.72 1.96
C ASP A 76 20.87 16.41 2.10
N TYR A 77 20.54 16.86 3.31
CA TYR A 77 19.28 17.54 3.57
C TYR A 77 19.38 18.57 4.70
N LYS A 78 18.42 19.49 4.73
CA LYS A 78 18.21 20.45 5.82
C LYS A 78 16.81 20.31 6.38
N GLU A 79 16.70 20.40 7.69
CA GLU A 79 15.44 20.38 8.43
C GLU A 79 15.21 21.69 9.17
N ILE A 80 13.97 22.19 9.20
CA ILE A 80 13.59 23.39 9.93
C ILE A 80 12.20 23.18 10.54
N TRP A 81 12.06 23.55 11.82
CA TRP A 81 10.80 23.41 12.56
C TRP A 81 10.10 24.75 12.72
N ILE A 82 8.79 24.76 12.45
CA ILE A 82 7.91 25.86 12.84
C ILE A 82 7.01 25.39 13.97
N GLU A 83 7.05 26.09 15.10
CA GLU A 83 6.25 25.79 16.29
C GLU A 83 4.97 26.62 16.35
N SER A 84 4.04 26.20 17.20
CA SER A 84 2.77 26.89 17.45
C SER A 84 1.91 27.06 16.20
N TYR A 85 1.90 26.03 15.36
CA TYR A 85 1.05 25.92 14.18
C TYR A 85 -0.30 25.28 14.52
N ASP A 86 -1.40 25.92 14.11
CA ASP A 86 -2.75 25.38 14.22
C ASP A 86 -3.28 24.97 12.83
N ILE A 87 -3.51 23.67 12.66
CA ILE A 87 -4.04 23.09 11.42
C ILE A 87 -5.45 23.58 11.10
N SER A 88 -6.25 23.93 12.12
CA SER A 88 -7.65 24.31 11.93
C SER A 88 -7.75 25.68 11.26
N SER A 89 -7.10 26.68 11.85
CA SER A 89 -7.03 28.04 11.31
C SER A 89 -5.98 28.22 10.20
N HIS A 90 -5.04 27.28 10.06
CA HIS A 90 -3.88 27.37 9.17
C HIS A 90 -3.01 28.61 9.46
N LEU A 91 -2.76 28.86 10.76
CA LEU A 91 -1.96 29.98 11.24
C LEU A 91 -0.87 29.53 12.20
N VAL A 92 0.20 30.31 12.25
CA VAL A 92 1.26 30.19 13.26
C VAL A 92 1.06 31.31 14.27
N ASP A 93 0.89 30.97 15.54
CA ASP A 93 0.78 31.94 16.64
C ASP A 93 1.91 31.71 17.67
N PRO A 94 3.06 32.40 17.50
CA PRO A 94 4.20 32.25 18.40
C PRO A 94 3.93 32.69 19.84
N SER A 95 2.82 33.38 20.11
CA SER A 95 2.48 33.89 21.44
C SER A 95 1.57 32.91 22.20
N SER A 96 0.96 31.94 21.51
CA SER A 96 0.06 30.95 22.11
C SER A 96 0.83 29.77 22.70
N LYS A 97 0.74 29.62 24.03
CA LYS A 97 1.21 28.41 24.73
C LYS A 97 0.24 27.21 24.61
N LYS A 98 -0.96 27.43 24.08
CA LYS A 98 -1.99 26.39 23.94
C LYS A 98 -1.81 25.58 22.65
N ILE A 99 -1.33 26.21 21.59
CA ILE A 99 -1.10 25.56 20.30
C ILE A 99 0.26 24.87 20.37
N LYS A 100 0.24 23.54 20.34
CA LYS A 100 1.44 22.69 20.37
C LYS A 100 1.83 22.14 19.01
N GLY A 101 0.96 22.28 18.00
CA GLY A 101 1.20 21.76 16.67
C GLY A 101 2.47 22.34 16.05
N VAL A 102 3.13 21.52 15.24
CA VAL A 102 4.40 21.85 14.60
C VAL A 102 4.37 21.49 13.12
N LEU A 103 5.15 22.23 12.32
CA LEU A 103 5.49 21.85 10.95
C LEU A 103 6.97 21.48 10.89
N CYS A 104 7.25 20.25 10.47
CA CYS A 104 8.60 19.80 10.10
C CYS A 104 8.81 20.11 8.63
N PHE A 105 9.73 21.02 8.29
CA PHE A 105 10.15 21.25 6.91
C PHE A 105 11.44 20.50 6.64
N LEU A 106 11.52 19.83 5.50
CA LEU A 106 12.71 19.13 5.04
C LEU A 106 12.99 19.46 3.58
N LYS A 107 14.25 19.75 3.26
CA LYS A 107 14.69 20.02 1.90
C LYS A 107 15.99 19.27 1.59
N LEU A 108 15.93 18.39 0.61
CA LEU A 108 17.10 17.71 0.03
C LEU A 108 17.97 18.70 -0.77
N THR A 109 19.24 18.36 -0.95
CA THR A 109 20.10 19.00 -1.96
C THR A 109 19.46 18.94 -3.35
N ASP A 110 19.88 19.85 -4.24
CA ASP A 110 19.31 19.93 -5.58
C ASP A 110 19.55 18.63 -6.37
N GLU A 111 20.73 18.03 -6.26
CA GLU A 111 21.12 16.79 -6.92
C GLU A 111 20.18 15.62 -6.55
N ILE A 112 20.02 15.34 -5.25
CA ILE A 112 19.17 14.23 -4.77
C ILE A 112 17.70 14.51 -5.11
N ARG A 113 17.25 15.76 -4.92
CA ARG A 113 15.87 16.14 -5.23
C ARG A 113 15.52 15.91 -6.69
N GLU A 114 16.40 16.27 -7.61
CA GLU A 114 16.18 16.09 -9.05
C GLU A 114 16.05 14.61 -9.42
N LEU A 115 16.85 13.74 -8.82
CA LEU A 115 16.74 12.29 -8.99
C LEU A 115 15.39 11.74 -8.51
N GLN A 116 14.85 12.26 -7.40
CA GLN A 116 13.59 11.80 -6.81
C GLN A 116 12.34 12.46 -7.40
N ALA A 117 12.49 13.58 -8.11
CA ALA A 117 11.37 14.39 -8.61
C ALA A 117 10.39 13.59 -9.50
N HIS A 118 10.91 12.74 -10.38
CA HIS A 118 10.07 11.91 -11.25
C HIS A 118 9.21 10.91 -10.46
N LYS A 119 9.83 10.21 -9.49
CA LYS A 119 9.16 9.23 -8.64
C LYS A 119 8.08 9.90 -7.77
N LEU A 120 8.42 11.01 -7.14
CA LEU A 120 7.50 11.77 -6.30
C LEU A 120 6.31 12.32 -7.12
N LYS A 121 6.56 12.89 -8.30
CA LYS A 121 5.51 13.35 -9.22
C LYS A 121 4.56 12.23 -9.62
N LYS A 122 5.10 11.03 -9.92
CA LYS A 122 4.28 9.86 -10.26
C LYS A 122 3.39 9.44 -9.09
N LEU A 123 3.90 9.42 -7.86
CA LEU A 123 3.12 9.05 -6.66
C LEU A 123 1.99 10.05 -6.39
N LEU A 124 2.27 11.36 -6.51
CA LEU A 124 1.33 12.44 -6.25
C LEU A 124 0.18 12.55 -7.26
N ASN A 125 0.33 11.93 -8.44
CA ASN A 125 -0.72 11.97 -9.45
C ASN A 125 -1.99 11.29 -8.90
N LYS A 126 -3.05 12.10 -8.77
CA LYS A 126 -4.39 11.63 -8.45
C LYS A 126 -5.03 11.12 -9.74
N SER A 127 -5.32 9.82 -9.81
CA SER A 127 -6.23 9.30 -10.82
C SER A 127 -7.66 9.51 -10.33
N ALA A 128 -8.40 10.39 -10.99
CA ALA A 128 -9.84 10.50 -10.77
C ALA A 128 -10.55 9.37 -11.51
N PRO A 129 -11.43 8.60 -10.86
CA PRO A 129 -12.23 7.61 -11.56
C PRO A 129 -13.24 8.32 -12.46
N ASN A 130 -13.29 7.94 -13.74
CA ASN A 130 -14.31 8.42 -14.66
C ASN A 130 -15.59 7.58 -14.49
N ASN A 131 -16.76 8.20 -14.70
CA ASN A 131 -18.08 7.53 -14.72
C ASN A 131 -18.49 6.84 -13.41
N ILE A 132 -18.24 7.45 -12.26
CA ILE A 132 -18.78 6.96 -10.97
C ILE A 132 -20.22 7.48 -10.76
N PRO A 133 -21.20 6.60 -10.45
CA PRO A 133 -22.56 7.02 -10.11
C PRO A 133 -22.60 8.00 -8.94
N LYS A 134 -23.57 8.91 -8.93
CA LYS A 134 -23.86 9.73 -7.76
C LYS A 134 -24.72 8.94 -6.78
N VAL A 135 -24.32 8.93 -5.52
CA VAL A 135 -25.05 8.28 -4.44
C VAL A 135 -25.14 9.20 -3.23
N GLU A 136 -26.15 9.00 -2.41
CA GLU A 136 -26.24 9.66 -1.10
C GLU A 136 -25.23 9.07 -0.13
N LYS A 137 -24.57 9.92 0.65
CA LYS A 137 -23.65 9.51 1.71
C LYS A 137 -24.43 8.75 2.78
N ARG A 138 -24.17 7.44 2.90
CA ARG A 138 -24.71 6.59 3.96
C ARG A 138 -23.81 5.39 4.24
N LYS A 139 -23.97 4.81 5.43
CA LYS A 139 -23.39 3.52 5.75
C LYS A 139 -24.22 2.41 5.09
N LEU A 140 -23.54 1.47 4.45
CA LEU A 140 -24.16 0.26 3.92
C LEU A 140 -24.22 -0.81 5.01
N THR A 141 -25.21 -1.67 4.96
CA THR A 141 -25.23 -2.90 5.74
C THR A 141 -24.31 -3.95 5.12
N LYS A 142 -23.94 -4.98 5.91
CA LYS A 142 -23.17 -6.12 5.40
C LYS A 142 -23.85 -6.77 4.19
N LYS A 143 -25.16 -6.99 4.29
CA LYS A 143 -25.98 -7.62 3.25
C LYS A 143 -26.01 -6.79 1.95
N GLU A 144 -26.15 -5.48 2.05
CA GLU A 144 -26.10 -4.61 0.86
C GLU A 144 -24.75 -4.70 0.13
N ILE A 145 -23.63 -4.76 0.87
CA ILE A 145 -22.31 -4.93 0.25
C ILE A 145 -22.22 -6.31 -0.44
N GLU A 146 -22.67 -7.38 0.22
CA GLU A 146 -22.71 -8.73 -0.35
C GLU A 146 -23.53 -8.76 -1.65
N GLU A 147 -24.74 -8.18 -1.65
CA GLU A 147 -25.61 -8.10 -2.83
C GLU A 147 -24.95 -7.34 -3.99
N LEU A 148 -24.26 -6.21 -3.70
CA LEU A 148 -23.53 -5.46 -4.72
C LEU A 148 -22.37 -6.26 -5.33
N ILE A 149 -21.66 -7.05 -4.51
CA ILE A 149 -20.58 -7.93 -4.97
C ILE A 149 -21.14 -9.06 -5.85
N GLU A 150 -22.23 -9.69 -5.42
CA GLU A 150 -22.89 -10.79 -6.15
C GLU A 150 -23.42 -10.34 -7.51
N LYS A 151 -24.03 -9.15 -7.57
CA LYS A 151 -24.52 -8.54 -8.82
C LYS A 151 -23.42 -7.92 -9.68
N ASN A 152 -22.17 -7.96 -9.24
CA ASN A 152 -21.02 -7.35 -9.90
C ASN A 152 -21.19 -5.82 -10.13
N GLU A 153 -21.90 -5.14 -9.23
CA GLU A 153 -22.17 -3.69 -9.30
C GLU A 153 -21.00 -2.88 -8.71
N ILE A 154 -19.78 -3.13 -9.20
CA ILE A 154 -18.54 -2.60 -8.63
C ILE A 154 -18.49 -1.07 -8.65
N SER A 155 -18.95 -0.42 -9.72
CA SER A 155 -18.96 1.04 -9.82
C SER A 155 -19.86 1.69 -8.76
N LEU A 156 -21.00 1.07 -8.44
CA LEU A 156 -21.90 1.55 -7.40
C LEU A 156 -21.30 1.33 -6.00
N LEU A 157 -20.65 0.19 -5.79
CA LEU A 157 -19.92 -0.07 -4.55
C LEU A 157 -18.81 0.97 -4.32
N ILE A 158 -18.04 1.29 -5.36
CA ILE A 158 -17.01 2.35 -5.33
C ILE A 158 -17.66 3.70 -4.97
N ALA A 159 -18.78 4.06 -5.60
CA ALA A 159 -19.49 5.31 -5.31
C ALA A 159 -19.86 5.44 -3.82
N TYR A 160 -20.39 4.38 -3.21
CA TYR A 160 -20.73 4.38 -1.79
C TYR A 160 -19.51 4.48 -0.88
N HIS A 161 -18.37 3.91 -1.27
CA HIS A 161 -17.12 4.03 -0.50
C HIS A 161 -16.48 5.41 -0.65
N MET A 162 -16.63 6.06 -1.81
CA MET A 162 -16.20 7.45 -2.00
C MET A 162 -17.06 8.41 -1.17
N ALA A 163 -18.37 8.18 -1.08
CA ALA A 163 -19.27 9.01 -0.30
C ALA A 163 -19.11 8.80 1.23
N GLU A 164 -18.85 7.56 1.65
CA GLU A 164 -18.68 7.17 3.05
C GLU A 164 -17.53 6.15 3.20
N PRO A 165 -16.27 6.60 3.44
CA PRO A 165 -15.10 5.74 3.55
C PRO A 165 -15.17 4.72 4.70
N LEU A 166 -15.99 4.94 5.72
CA LEU A 166 -16.20 3.98 6.81
C LEU A 166 -16.81 2.66 6.33
N ASN A 167 -17.41 2.63 5.13
CA ASN A 167 -17.90 1.39 4.52
C ASN A 167 -16.76 0.38 4.27
N LEU A 168 -15.49 0.82 4.17
CA LEU A 168 -14.33 -0.07 4.09
C LEU A 168 -14.27 -1.07 5.25
N ASN A 169 -14.68 -0.65 6.46
CA ASN A 169 -14.67 -1.52 7.64
C ASN A 169 -15.69 -2.65 7.53
N ILE A 170 -16.77 -2.44 6.78
CA ILE A 170 -17.83 -3.43 6.58
C ILE A 170 -17.41 -4.38 5.46
N LEU A 171 -16.86 -3.85 4.37
CA LEU A 171 -16.27 -4.64 3.29
C LEU A 171 -15.14 -5.55 3.81
N GLN A 172 -14.25 -5.04 4.67
CA GLN A 172 -13.20 -5.84 5.30
C GLN A 172 -13.73 -7.03 6.10
N LYS A 173 -14.88 -6.90 6.78
CA LYS A 173 -15.48 -8.00 7.57
C LYS A 173 -15.90 -9.18 6.68
N LEU A 174 -16.08 -8.99 5.38
CA LEU A 174 -16.39 -10.06 4.44
C LEU A 174 -15.20 -10.98 4.16
N LEU A 175 -13.97 -10.59 4.54
CA LEU A 175 -12.79 -11.47 4.48
C LEU A 175 -12.92 -12.70 5.39
N TYR A 176 -13.77 -12.64 6.41
CA TYR A 176 -14.04 -13.74 7.34
C TYR A 176 -15.17 -14.67 6.87
N HIS A 177 -15.67 -14.51 5.65
CA HIS A 177 -16.72 -15.37 5.12
C HIS A 177 -16.25 -16.84 5.09
N PRO A 178 -17.06 -17.85 5.47
CA PRO A 178 -16.63 -19.25 5.52
C PRO A 178 -16.38 -19.84 4.13
N ASP A 179 -17.16 -19.44 3.13
CA ASP A 179 -16.93 -19.82 1.73
C ASP A 179 -15.73 -19.09 1.12
N ILE A 180 -14.81 -19.86 0.53
CA ILE A 180 -13.55 -19.38 -0.05
C ILE A 180 -13.77 -18.53 -1.30
N VAL A 181 -14.77 -18.85 -2.13
CA VAL A 181 -15.05 -18.10 -3.36
C VAL A 181 -15.52 -16.69 -3.01
N SER A 182 -16.44 -16.56 -2.06
CA SER A 182 -16.89 -15.27 -1.52
C SER A 182 -15.77 -14.46 -0.88
N ARG A 183 -14.85 -15.10 -0.13
CA ARG A 183 -13.65 -14.43 0.39
C ARG A 183 -12.77 -13.89 -0.73
N LYS A 184 -12.45 -14.71 -1.73
CA LYS A 184 -11.58 -14.33 -2.86
C LYS A 184 -12.20 -13.24 -3.72
N LYS A 185 -13.53 -13.27 -3.95
CA LYS A 185 -14.27 -12.17 -4.58
C LYS A 185 -14.15 -10.87 -3.78
N THR A 186 -14.34 -10.94 -2.47
CA THR A 186 -14.16 -9.78 -1.57
C THR A 186 -12.76 -9.18 -1.68
N ILE A 187 -11.72 -10.02 -1.72
CA ILE A 187 -10.32 -9.58 -1.90
C ILE A 187 -10.16 -8.76 -3.19
N VAL A 188 -10.65 -9.27 -4.32
CA VAL A 188 -10.61 -8.57 -5.61
C VAL A 188 -11.34 -7.22 -5.54
N VAL A 189 -12.52 -7.22 -4.93
CA VAL A 189 -13.34 -6.01 -4.77
C VAL A 189 -12.63 -4.97 -3.90
N LEU A 190 -12.02 -5.40 -2.78
CA LEU A 190 -11.20 -4.53 -1.93
C LEU A 190 -10.08 -3.86 -2.71
N GLY A 191 -9.38 -4.60 -3.57
CA GLY A 191 -8.34 -4.02 -4.43
C GLY A 191 -8.87 -2.94 -5.38
N LYS A 192 -10.03 -3.18 -6.01
CA LYS A 192 -10.67 -2.20 -6.91
C LYS A 192 -11.15 -0.95 -6.16
N VAL A 193 -11.75 -1.11 -4.98
CA VAL A 193 -12.16 0.02 -4.13
C VAL A 193 -10.94 0.81 -3.64
N ALA A 194 -9.90 0.12 -3.17
CA ALA A 194 -8.68 0.74 -2.68
C ALA A 194 -7.93 1.51 -3.78
N GLN A 195 -7.95 1.05 -5.03
CA GLN A 195 -7.39 1.78 -6.17
C GLN A 195 -7.93 3.20 -6.27
N VAL A 196 -9.24 3.36 -6.12
CA VAL A 196 -9.92 4.67 -6.20
C VAL A 196 -9.69 5.47 -4.94
N LEU A 197 -9.91 4.86 -3.76
CA LEU A 197 -9.78 5.57 -2.49
C LEU A 197 -8.35 6.02 -2.23
N ALA A 198 -7.33 5.34 -2.75
CA ALA A 198 -5.95 5.74 -2.55
C ALA A 198 -5.62 7.13 -3.11
N GLY A 199 -6.42 7.68 -4.04
CA GLY A 199 -6.27 9.06 -4.53
C GLY A 199 -7.11 10.11 -3.80
N ILE A 200 -8.09 9.66 -2.99
CA ILE A 200 -9.11 10.52 -2.36
C ILE A 200 -8.95 10.52 -0.83
N TYR A 201 -8.84 9.32 -0.25
CA TYR A 201 -8.64 9.04 1.17
C TYR A 201 -7.46 8.05 1.36
N PRO A 202 -6.22 8.44 0.97
CA PRO A 202 -5.06 7.57 1.09
C PRO A 202 -4.82 7.07 2.52
N GLU A 203 -5.12 7.89 3.53
CA GLU A 203 -5.00 7.55 4.94
C GLU A 203 -5.92 6.38 5.32
N LYS A 204 -7.12 6.28 4.74
CA LYS A 204 -8.05 5.16 5.01
C LYS A 204 -7.58 3.85 4.40
N VAL A 205 -6.94 3.92 3.23
CA VAL A 205 -6.35 2.73 2.59
C VAL A 205 -5.10 2.28 3.35
N LEU A 206 -4.27 3.21 3.81
CA LEU A 206 -3.11 2.94 4.64
C LEU A 206 -3.52 2.29 5.98
N ASP A 207 -4.51 2.85 6.67
CA ASP A 207 -5.10 2.28 7.89
C ASP A 207 -5.65 0.87 7.67
N LEU A 208 -6.28 0.61 6.52
CA LEU A 208 -6.78 -0.71 6.17
C LEU A 208 -5.62 -1.70 6.02
N ILE A 209 -4.58 -1.36 5.26
CA ILE A 209 -3.39 -2.23 5.09
C ILE A 209 -2.76 -2.55 6.44
N LYS A 210 -2.53 -1.53 7.27
CA LYS A 210 -1.96 -1.70 8.61
C LYS A 210 -2.81 -2.62 9.48
N ARG A 211 -4.13 -2.40 9.54
CA ARG A 211 -5.02 -3.29 10.31
C ARG A 211 -4.99 -4.73 9.81
N LEU A 212 -4.95 -4.95 8.49
CA LEU A 212 -4.86 -6.31 7.93
C LEU A 212 -3.54 -6.99 8.31
N LEU A 213 -2.43 -6.26 8.27
CA LEU A 213 -1.12 -6.76 8.71
C LEU A 213 -1.08 -7.03 10.22
N TYR A 214 -1.57 -6.10 11.05
CA TYR A 214 -1.60 -6.28 12.50
C TYR A 214 -2.53 -7.43 12.93
N ALA A 215 -3.70 -7.55 12.31
CA ALA A 215 -4.60 -8.68 12.56
C ALA A 215 -3.97 -10.02 12.15
N SER A 216 -3.02 -10.02 11.22
CA SER A 216 -2.29 -11.23 10.83
C SER A 216 -1.13 -11.56 11.76
N ALA A 217 -0.59 -10.57 12.49
CA ALA A 217 0.47 -10.77 13.47
C ALA A 217 -0.07 -11.17 14.87
N ASP A 218 -1.36 -10.96 15.13
CA ASP A 218 -2.01 -11.37 16.37
C ASP A 218 -2.33 -12.88 16.33
N SER A 219 -1.64 -13.65 17.18
CA SER A 219 -1.83 -15.11 17.29
C SER A 219 -3.25 -15.51 17.71
N ALA A 220 -4.03 -14.60 18.31
CA ALA A 220 -5.42 -14.85 18.70
C ALA A 220 -6.43 -14.57 17.57
N ALA A 221 -5.98 -13.99 16.44
CA ALA A 221 -6.84 -13.63 15.33
C ALA A 221 -6.69 -14.59 14.14
N SER A 222 -7.80 -14.85 13.46
CA SER A 222 -7.77 -15.58 12.18
C SER A 222 -7.40 -14.60 11.06
N ALA A 223 -6.26 -14.79 10.40
CA ALA A 223 -5.77 -13.91 9.33
C ALA A 223 -6.41 -14.17 7.95
N TRP A 224 -7.61 -14.76 7.90
CA TRP A 224 -8.21 -15.26 6.65
C TRP A 224 -8.37 -14.14 5.62
N GLY A 225 -7.73 -14.34 4.47
CA GLY A 225 -7.78 -13.39 3.35
C GLY A 225 -7.11 -12.04 3.61
N ALA A 226 -6.54 -11.79 4.80
CA ALA A 226 -5.99 -10.49 5.16
C ALA A 226 -4.70 -10.18 4.40
N LEU A 227 -3.73 -11.10 4.42
CA LEU A 227 -2.46 -10.96 3.69
C LEU A 227 -2.68 -10.95 2.16
N GLU A 228 -3.63 -11.73 1.67
CA GLU A 228 -4.04 -11.70 0.27
C GLU A 228 -4.68 -10.37 -0.12
N ALA A 229 -5.54 -9.81 0.72
CA ALA A 229 -6.15 -8.51 0.50
C ALA A 229 -5.10 -7.40 0.43
N VAL A 230 -4.08 -7.43 1.31
CA VAL A 230 -2.95 -6.49 1.21
C VAL A 230 -2.24 -6.64 -0.14
N GLY A 231 -1.96 -7.87 -0.58
CA GLY A 231 -1.38 -8.12 -1.90
C GLY A 231 -2.23 -7.59 -3.05
N GLU A 232 -3.55 -7.79 -2.99
CA GLU A 232 -4.49 -7.30 -4.00
C GLU A 232 -4.61 -5.77 -4.01
N ILE A 233 -4.53 -5.11 -2.86
CA ILE A 233 -4.48 -3.64 -2.77
C ILE A 233 -3.20 -3.13 -3.43
N ILE A 234 -2.03 -3.70 -3.10
CA ILE A 234 -0.74 -3.32 -3.71
C ILE A 234 -0.77 -3.53 -5.23
N ARG A 235 -1.31 -4.67 -5.70
CA ARG A 235 -1.52 -4.94 -7.14
C ARG A 235 -2.25 -3.79 -7.83
N ASN A 236 -3.32 -3.27 -7.22
CA ASN A 236 -4.19 -2.29 -7.86
C ASN A 236 -3.75 -0.83 -7.69
N THR A 237 -2.75 -0.56 -6.85
CA THR A 237 -2.31 0.80 -6.47
C THR A 237 -0.89 1.12 -6.94
N GLU A 238 -0.39 0.38 -7.93
CA GLU A 238 0.94 0.57 -8.52
C GLU A 238 2.07 0.53 -7.46
N GLU A 239 2.93 1.55 -7.42
CA GLU A 239 4.06 1.62 -6.47
C GLU A 239 3.67 2.25 -5.12
N ARG A 240 2.46 2.83 -5.00
CA ARG A 240 2.02 3.64 -3.85
C ARG A 240 2.16 2.92 -2.51
N TYR A 241 1.75 1.65 -2.44
CA TYR A 241 1.84 0.83 -1.22
C TYR A 241 2.90 -0.29 -1.31
N SER A 242 3.82 -0.18 -2.27
CA SER A 242 4.84 -1.22 -2.51
C SER A 242 5.76 -1.47 -1.31
N ILE A 243 5.97 -0.49 -0.43
CA ILE A 243 6.78 -0.64 0.79
C ILE A 243 6.31 -1.80 1.67
N PHE A 244 5.00 -2.11 1.67
CA PHE A 244 4.41 -3.20 2.45
C PHE A 244 4.69 -4.60 1.90
N VAL A 245 5.33 -4.72 0.72
CA VAL A 245 5.80 -6.02 0.23
C VAL A 245 6.86 -6.61 1.16
N LYS A 246 7.73 -5.77 1.76
CA LYS A 246 8.69 -6.23 2.79
C LYS A 246 7.92 -6.85 3.99
N ASN A 247 6.81 -6.24 4.42
CA ASN A 247 5.96 -6.78 5.50
C ASN A 247 5.30 -8.11 5.12
N LEU A 248 4.78 -8.24 3.89
CA LEU A 248 4.23 -9.52 3.41
C LEU A 248 5.28 -10.63 3.42
N LEU A 249 6.48 -10.36 2.92
CA LEU A 249 7.57 -11.33 2.88
C LEU A 249 8.00 -11.77 4.29
N ALA A 250 7.90 -10.89 5.29
CA ALA A 250 8.20 -11.25 6.67
C ALA A 250 7.31 -12.39 7.19
N PHE A 251 6.05 -12.48 6.75
CA PHE A 251 5.15 -13.57 7.15
C PHE A 251 5.51 -14.94 6.55
N MET A 252 6.40 -15.01 5.55
CA MET A 252 6.83 -16.30 4.96
C MET A 252 7.56 -17.21 5.96
N SER A 253 8.11 -16.66 7.05
CA SER A 253 8.72 -17.46 8.12
C SER A 253 7.73 -18.42 8.79
N TYR A 254 6.43 -18.13 8.74
CA TYR A 254 5.36 -18.90 9.39
C TYR A 254 4.65 -19.80 8.35
N PRO A 255 4.78 -21.14 8.44
CA PRO A 255 4.20 -22.08 7.47
C PRO A 255 2.72 -21.87 7.14
N GLU A 256 1.92 -21.57 8.15
CA GLU A 256 0.47 -21.35 8.07
C GLU A 256 0.08 -20.12 7.24
N TYR A 257 0.96 -19.13 7.11
CA TYR A 257 0.69 -17.91 6.34
C TYR A 257 1.21 -17.96 4.91
N ARG A 258 2.08 -18.94 4.58
CA ARG A 258 2.73 -19.01 3.26
C ARG A 258 1.75 -19.00 2.09
N PRO A 259 0.66 -19.80 2.07
CA PRO A 259 -0.29 -19.74 0.97
C PRO A 259 -0.89 -18.33 0.77
N TYR A 260 -1.31 -17.67 1.85
CA TYR A 260 -1.91 -16.34 1.79
C TYR A 260 -0.93 -15.27 1.31
N VAL A 261 0.32 -15.30 1.78
CA VAL A 261 1.37 -14.40 1.30
C VAL A 261 1.63 -14.64 -0.18
N LEU A 262 1.81 -15.90 -0.58
CA LEU A 262 2.14 -16.26 -1.95
C LEU A 262 1.01 -15.92 -2.94
N TYR A 263 -0.26 -16.06 -2.55
CA TYR A 263 -1.38 -15.56 -3.35
C TYR A 263 -1.28 -14.05 -3.56
N GLY A 264 -0.99 -13.29 -2.50
CA GLY A 264 -0.77 -11.84 -2.60
C GLY A 264 0.38 -11.49 -3.54
N LEU A 265 1.53 -12.15 -3.40
CA LEU A 265 2.72 -11.94 -4.24
C LEU A 265 2.49 -12.35 -5.70
N TYR A 266 1.80 -13.47 -5.93
CA TYR A 266 1.39 -13.93 -7.27
C TYR A 266 0.59 -12.86 -7.99
N ARG A 267 -0.41 -12.30 -7.31
CA ARG A 267 -1.29 -11.26 -7.86
C ARG A 267 -0.55 -9.94 -8.06
N ILE A 268 0.38 -9.57 -7.17
CA ILE A 268 1.27 -8.42 -7.41
C ILE A 268 2.12 -8.64 -8.66
N ALA A 269 2.76 -9.81 -8.80
CA ALA A 269 3.65 -10.13 -9.91
C ALA A 269 2.95 -10.08 -11.27
N GLU A 270 1.67 -10.47 -11.33
CA GLU A 270 0.84 -10.44 -12.53
C GLU A 270 0.75 -9.04 -13.16
N LYS A 271 0.62 -7.99 -12.33
CA LYS A 271 0.40 -6.61 -12.80
C LYS A 271 1.63 -5.71 -12.64
N ASN A 272 2.39 -5.90 -11.56
CA ASN A 272 3.50 -5.06 -11.14
C ASN A 272 4.77 -5.90 -10.86
N PRO A 273 5.33 -6.63 -11.83
CA PRO A 273 6.47 -7.54 -11.61
C PRO A 273 7.72 -6.83 -11.08
N GLN A 274 7.91 -5.56 -11.44
CA GLN A 274 9.07 -4.77 -11.00
C GLN A 274 9.04 -4.46 -9.50
N VAL A 275 7.86 -4.35 -8.89
CA VAL A 275 7.74 -4.15 -7.44
C VAL A 275 8.36 -5.35 -6.72
N LEU A 276 8.00 -6.56 -7.11
CA LEU A 276 8.50 -7.78 -6.47
C LEU A 276 10.00 -8.03 -6.75
N LYS A 277 10.49 -7.66 -7.95
CA LYS A 277 11.92 -7.75 -8.29
C LYS A 277 12.82 -6.93 -7.36
N LYS A 278 12.34 -5.78 -6.87
CA LYS A 278 13.05 -4.92 -5.90
C LYS A 278 13.12 -5.51 -4.48
N HIS A 279 12.31 -6.52 -4.15
CA HIS A 279 12.18 -7.05 -2.78
C HIS A 279 12.75 -8.46 -2.57
N GLY A 280 13.71 -8.89 -3.40
CA GLY A 280 14.46 -10.13 -3.14
C GLY A 280 13.65 -11.41 -3.32
N TYR A 281 12.79 -11.46 -4.34
CA TYR A 281 11.92 -12.60 -4.67
C TYR A 281 12.63 -13.96 -4.79
N LEU A 282 13.94 -13.99 -5.06
CA LEU A 282 14.72 -15.24 -5.08
C LEU A 282 14.71 -15.99 -3.74
N LYS A 283 14.48 -15.30 -2.62
CA LYS A 283 14.30 -15.93 -1.30
C LYS A 283 13.12 -16.90 -1.27
N LEU A 284 12.15 -16.77 -2.19
CA LEU A 284 11.01 -17.69 -2.31
C LEU A 284 11.46 -19.12 -2.63
N LEU A 285 12.61 -19.30 -3.30
CA LEU A 285 13.16 -20.62 -3.65
C LEU A 285 13.48 -21.47 -2.40
N ASN A 286 13.74 -20.83 -1.27
CA ASN A 286 14.01 -21.50 0.01
C ASN A 286 12.78 -22.22 0.58
N TYR A 287 11.58 -21.94 0.05
CA TYR A 287 10.31 -22.48 0.55
C TYR A 287 9.71 -23.58 -0.35
N ILE A 288 10.44 -24.05 -1.36
CA ILE A 288 9.97 -25.09 -2.29
C ILE A 288 10.01 -26.47 -1.64
N GLU A 289 11.13 -26.80 -1.01
CA GLU A 289 11.39 -28.13 -0.47
C GLU A 289 10.46 -28.45 0.71
N ASN A 290 9.91 -29.66 0.76
CA ASN A 290 8.99 -30.11 1.82
C ASN A 290 7.76 -29.20 2.02
N SER A 291 7.33 -28.48 0.98
CA SER A 291 6.13 -27.66 1.00
C SER A 291 4.94 -28.33 0.30
N THR A 292 3.73 -27.79 0.50
CA THR A 292 2.53 -28.33 -0.14
C THR A 292 2.54 -28.05 -1.66
N PRO A 293 1.80 -28.84 -2.47
CA PRO A 293 1.65 -28.56 -3.89
C PRO A 293 1.14 -27.14 -4.20
N GLU A 294 0.31 -26.58 -3.31
CA GLU A 294 -0.17 -25.20 -3.41
C GLU A 294 0.97 -24.18 -3.29
N VAL A 295 1.83 -24.31 -2.27
CA VAL A 295 2.99 -23.42 -2.09
C VAL A 295 3.95 -23.54 -3.28
N GLN A 296 4.26 -24.76 -3.71
CA GLN A 296 5.10 -25.00 -4.89
C GLN A 296 4.50 -24.38 -6.15
N GLY A 297 3.21 -24.58 -6.38
CA GLY A 297 2.50 -24.05 -7.54
C GLY A 297 2.43 -22.53 -7.57
N LEU A 298 2.17 -21.89 -6.42
CA LEU A 298 2.17 -20.43 -6.32
C LEU A 298 3.56 -19.84 -6.56
N ILE A 299 4.63 -20.49 -6.08
CA ILE A 299 6.00 -20.06 -6.40
C ILE A 299 6.26 -20.14 -7.91
N LEU A 300 5.91 -21.24 -8.57
CA LEU A 300 6.04 -21.36 -10.03
C LEU A 300 5.27 -20.25 -10.76
N LYS A 301 4.03 -19.97 -10.34
CA LYS A 301 3.20 -18.88 -10.87
C LYS A 301 3.81 -17.50 -10.69
N ILE A 302 4.45 -17.23 -9.55
CA ILE A 302 5.16 -15.97 -9.32
C ILE A 302 6.32 -15.85 -10.32
N PHE A 303 7.15 -16.88 -10.46
CA PHE A 303 8.29 -16.84 -11.40
C PHE A 303 7.84 -16.75 -12.87
N GLU A 304 6.71 -17.37 -13.23
CA GLU A 304 6.05 -17.22 -14.55
C GLU A 304 5.72 -15.74 -14.79
N ASN A 305 5.00 -15.10 -13.87
CA ASN A 305 4.63 -13.69 -13.99
C ASN A 305 5.84 -12.73 -13.98
N LEU A 306 6.92 -13.10 -13.29
CA LEU A 306 8.16 -12.33 -13.28
C LEU A 306 8.99 -12.51 -14.57
N LYS A 307 8.65 -13.51 -15.40
CA LYS A 307 9.37 -13.92 -16.61
C LYS A 307 10.83 -14.29 -16.32
N THR A 308 11.04 -15.05 -15.26
CA THR A 308 12.38 -15.48 -14.85
C THR A 308 12.47 -16.99 -14.65
N LYS A 309 13.64 -17.56 -14.94
CA LYS A 309 13.85 -19.01 -15.10
C LYS A 309 14.66 -19.63 -13.95
N GLU A 310 15.03 -18.88 -12.92
CA GLU A 310 15.88 -19.36 -11.82
C GLU A 310 15.23 -20.51 -11.05
N VAL A 311 13.89 -20.55 -10.99
CA VAL A 311 13.13 -21.65 -10.37
C VAL A 311 13.35 -23.00 -11.09
N LEU A 312 13.72 -23.01 -12.38
CA LEU A 312 13.96 -24.23 -13.13
C LEU A 312 15.17 -25.02 -12.61
N SER A 313 16.13 -24.35 -11.97
CA SER A 313 17.27 -25.01 -11.32
C SER A 313 16.89 -25.80 -10.07
N TYR A 314 15.65 -25.65 -9.58
CA TYR A 314 15.14 -26.28 -8.37
C TYR A 314 14.09 -27.36 -8.66
N LEU A 315 13.88 -27.74 -9.93
CA LEU A 315 12.84 -28.71 -10.32
C LEU A 315 12.94 -30.06 -9.61
N ASN A 316 14.14 -30.48 -9.21
CA ASN A 316 14.36 -31.68 -8.41
C ASN A 316 13.71 -31.63 -7.01
N LYS A 317 13.31 -30.45 -6.55
CA LYS A 317 12.63 -30.23 -5.26
C LYS A 317 11.10 -30.17 -5.37
N PHE A 318 10.55 -30.33 -6.57
CA PHE A 318 9.10 -30.31 -6.82
C PHE A 318 8.55 -31.72 -7.00
N ASP A 319 7.32 -31.95 -6.54
CA ASP A 319 6.56 -33.15 -6.90
C ASP A 319 5.66 -32.86 -8.11
N LEU A 320 6.23 -32.95 -9.32
CA LEU A 320 5.59 -32.51 -10.56
C LEU A 320 4.28 -33.23 -10.91
N ASN A 321 4.01 -34.39 -10.30
CA ASN A 321 2.79 -35.16 -10.53
C ASN A 321 1.61 -34.65 -9.69
N GLN A 322 1.87 -33.80 -8.71
CA GLN A 322 0.84 -33.22 -7.86
C GLN A 322 0.09 -32.09 -8.55
N HIS A 323 -1.02 -31.72 -7.92
CA HIS A 323 -1.86 -30.61 -8.30
C HIS A 323 -2.34 -29.86 -7.05
N PHE A 324 -2.89 -28.69 -7.27
CA PHE A 324 -3.57 -27.91 -6.24
C PHE A 324 -4.76 -27.18 -6.86
N GLU A 325 -5.64 -26.65 -6.02
CA GLU A 325 -6.74 -25.78 -6.45
C GLU A 325 -6.25 -24.33 -6.48
N LEU A 326 -6.28 -23.72 -7.66
CA LEU A 326 -5.98 -22.31 -7.85
C LEU A 326 -7.28 -21.56 -8.08
N PHE A 327 -7.46 -20.44 -7.39
CA PHE A 327 -8.59 -19.56 -7.67
C PHE A 327 -8.39 -18.81 -9.00
N ASN A 328 -9.33 -18.99 -9.93
CA ASN A 328 -9.39 -18.23 -11.17
C ASN A 328 -10.10 -16.89 -10.91
N TYR A 329 -9.36 -15.80 -11.09
CA TYR A 329 -9.83 -14.44 -10.79
C TYR A 329 -10.70 -13.82 -11.89
N GLU A 330 -10.86 -14.49 -13.03
CA GLU A 330 -11.75 -14.09 -14.12
C GLU A 330 -13.12 -14.77 -14.00
N THR A 331 -13.13 -16.08 -13.75
CA THR A 331 -14.35 -16.90 -13.64
C THR A 331 -14.89 -16.98 -12.22
N PHE A 332 -14.09 -16.61 -11.22
CA PHE A 332 -14.37 -16.76 -9.79
C PHE A 332 -14.71 -18.19 -9.36
N SER A 333 -13.95 -19.16 -9.87
CA SER A 333 -14.03 -20.57 -9.49
C SER A 333 -12.67 -21.12 -9.06
N LEU A 334 -12.68 -22.21 -8.30
CA LEU A 334 -11.48 -22.99 -8.02
C LEU A 334 -11.23 -23.97 -9.15
N GLU A 335 -10.02 -23.96 -9.68
CA GLU A 335 -9.61 -24.79 -10.81
C GLU A 335 -8.42 -25.66 -10.43
N LYS A 336 -8.42 -26.90 -10.91
CA LYS A 336 -7.35 -27.85 -10.66
C LYS A 336 -6.15 -27.53 -11.57
N VAL A 337 -5.01 -27.21 -10.97
CA VAL A 337 -3.77 -26.88 -11.68
C VAL A 337 -2.68 -27.88 -11.34
N PHE A 338 -2.06 -28.47 -12.36
CA PHE A 338 -0.96 -29.44 -12.19
C PHE A 338 0.40 -28.75 -12.26
N LEU A 339 1.32 -29.15 -11.39
CA LEU A 339 2.65 -28.55 -11.31
C LEU A 339 3.47 -28.76 -12.60
N LYS A 340 3.39 -29.95 -13.20
CA LYS A 340 4.03 -30.25 -14.50
C LYS A 340 3.63 -29.27 -15.62
N ASP A 341 2.40 -28.75 -15.61
CA ASP A 341 1.92 -27.88 -16.69
C ASP A 341 2.42 -26.45 -16.50
N LEU A 342 2.56 -25.99 -15.26
CA LEU A 342 3.22 -24.72 -14.93
C LEU A 342 4.70 -24.73 -15.37
N VAL A 343 5.41 -25.83 -15.13
CA VAL A 343 6.82 -25.97 -15.54
C VAL A 343 6.97 -25.93 -17.06
N LYS A 344 6.06 -26.59 -17.80
CA LYS A 344 6.07 -26.53 -19.28
C LYS A 344 5.90 -25.11 -19.79
N ASN A 345 5.04 -24.31 -19.17
CA ASN A 345 4.85 -22.91 -19.58
C ASN A 345 6.13 -22.09 -19.39
N LEU A 346 6.77 -22.21 -18.22
CA LEU A 346 8.05 -21.57 -17.92
C LEU A 346 9.17 -21.93 -18.90
N GLN A 347 9.17 -23.15 -19.43
CA GLN A 347 10.13 -23.61 -20.45
C GLN A 347 9.79 -23.07 -21.85
N LYS A 348 8.51 -22.84 -22.16
CA LYS A 348 8.03 -22.41 -23.48
C LYS A 348 8.19 -20.91 -23.75
N GLU A 349 8.24 -20.05 -22.74
CA GLU A 349 8.50 -18.60 -22.91
C GLU A 349 9.99 -18.32 -23.27
N THR A 350 10.46 -18.97 -24.34
CA THR A 350 11.75 -18.77 -25.01
C THR A 350 11.46 -18.32 -26.42
#